data_AF-A0A538PMB4-F1
#
_entry.id   AF-A0A538PMB4-F1
#
_cell.length_a   1.000
_cell.length_b   1.000
_cell.length_c   1.000
_cell.angle_alpha   90.00
_cell.angle_beta   90.00
_cell.angle_gamma   90.00
#
_symmetry.space_group_name_H-M   'P 1'
#
loop_
_entity.id
_entity.type
_entity.pdbx_description
1 polymer ?
#
loop_
_entity_poly.entity_id
_entity_poly.type
_entity_poly.pdbx_seq_one_letter_code
_entity_poly.pdbx_strand_id
1 'polypeptide(L)' 'MGFASRIAAWCDANDTFCDGGFSTQVHLTYLNRYQTTAANFVIGKIGG' A
#
# COMPACT_ATOMS: atom_id res chain seq x y z
N MET A 1 6.21 20.23 8.68
CA MET A 1 7.33 19.28 8.52
C MET A 1 6.75 17.89 8.76
N GLY A 2 6.61 17.04 7.73
CA GLY A 2 5.81 15.82 7.87
C GLY A 2 6.44 14.63 7.18
N PHE A 3 6.33 13.47 7.80
CA PHE A 3 6.78 12.17 7.28
C PHE A 3 5.99 11.71 6.05
N ALA A 4 5.05 12.50 5.54
CA ALA A 4 4.22 12.17 4.38
C ALA A 4 5.05 11.77 3.16
N SER A 5 6.20 12.42 2.91
CA SER A 5 7.09 12.04 1.80
C SER A 5 7.85 10.72 2.03
N ARG A 6 7.78 10.13 3.23
CA ARG A 6 8.46 8.88 3.62
C ARG A 6 7.50 7.71 3.82
N ILE A 7 6.19 7.95 3.68
CA ILE A 7 5.16 6.94 3.91
C ILE A 7 4.37 6.76 2.61
N ALA A 8 4.12 5.51 2.24
CA ALA A 8 3.17 5.13 1.21
C ALA A 8 2.21 4.09 1.82
N ALA A 9 0.92 4.25 1.56
CA ALA A 9 -0.12 3.33 1.99
C ALA A 9 -1.00 2.99 0.79
N TRP A 10 -1.33 1.70 0.64
CA TRP A 10 -2.21 1.19 -0.41
C TRP A 10 -3.51 0.72 0.22
N CYS A 11 -4.63 1.17 -0.36
CA CYS A 11 -5.95 0.75 0.02
C CYS A 11 -6.83 0.78 -1.23
N ASP A 12 -7.45 -0.35 -1.53
CA ASP A 12 -8.33 -0.51 -2.68
C ASP A 12 -9.79 -0.42 -2.26
N ALA A 13 -10.63 0.01 -3.19
CA ALA A 13 -12.08 0.02 -3.01
C ALA A 13 -12.59 -1.38 -2.63
N ASN A 14 -13.57 -1.40 -1.74
CA ASN A 14 -14.21 -2.60 -1.21
C ASN A 14 -13.35 -3.43 -0.24
N ASP A 15 -12.18 -2.94 0.21
CA ASP A 15 -11.45 -3.53 1.34
C ASP A 15 -12.24 -3.34 2.65
N THR A 16 -12.39 -4.41 3.43
CA THR A 16 -13.18 -4.41 4.68
C THR A 16 -12.59 -3.55 5.80
N PHE A 17 -11.29 -3.25 5.77
CA PHE A 17 -10.55 -2.69 6.91
C PHE A 17 -10.06 -1.26 6.68
N CYS A 18 -9.51 -0.99 5.51
CA CYS A 18 -8.97 0.35 5.19
C CYS A 18 -9.95 1.22 4.41
N ASP A 19 -11.02 0.62 3.86
CA ASP A 19 -12.13 1.27 3.16
C ASP A 19 -13.46 0.88 3.84
N GLY A 20 -14.58 1.44 3.39
CA GLY A 20 -15.94 1.07 3.82
C GLY A 20 -16.49 -0.19 3.13
N GLY A 21 -15.62 -1.07 2.64
CA GLY A 21 -15.97 -2.25 1.88
C GLY A 21 -16.38 -3.46 2.71
N PHE A 22 -16.67 -4.58 2.01
CA PHE A 22 -17.01 -5.85 2.64
C PHE A 22 -16.16 -7.03 2.15
N SER A 23 -15.10 -6.78 1.36
CA SER A 23 -14.27 -7.83 0.77
C SER A 23 -12.93 -8.02 1.49
N THR A 24 -12.89 -9.00 2.39
CA THR A 24 -11.63 -9.48 2.98
C THR A 24 -10.70 -10.04 1.91
N GLN A 25 -11.24 -10.56 0.80
CA GLN A 25 -10.44 -11.05 -0.31
C GLN A 25 -9.63 -9.93 -0.98
N VAL A 26 -10.15 -8.71 -1.08
CA VAL A 26 -9.38 -7.55 -1.59
C VAL A 26 -8.19 -7.30 -0.68
N HIS A 27 -8.40 -7.25 0.63
CA HIS A 27 -7.35 -7.01 1.62
C HIS A 27 -6.18 -8.00 1.49
N LEU A 28 -6.50 -9.29 1.37
CA LEU A 28 -5.50 -10.36 1.28
C LEU A 28 -4.65 -10.31 -0.01
N THR A 29 -5.00 -9.48 -1.00
CA THR A 29 -4.30 -9.41 -2.28
C THR A 29 -3.17 -8.39 -2.34
N TYR A 30 -2.97 -7.56 -1.32
CA TYR A 30 -2.02 -6.44 -1.41
C TYR A 30 -0.57 -6.84 -1.61
N LEU A 31 -0.11 -7.97 -1.04
CA LEU A 31 1.23 -8.45 -1.36
C LEU A 31 1.33 -8.82 -2.85
N ASN A 32 0.35 -9.53 -3.39
CA ASN A 32 0.35 -9.88 -4.81
C ASN A 32 0.32 -8.63 -5.72
N ARG A 33 -0.48 -7.62 -5.37
CA ARG A 33 -0.67 -6.40 -6.18
C ARG A 33 0.46 -5.38 -6.04
N TYR A 34 0.97 -5.16 -4.84
CA TYR A 34 1.79 -3.99 -4.51
C TYR A 34 3.17 -4.30 -3.98
N GLN A 35 3.56 -5.57 -3.76
CA GLN A 35 4.91 -5.88 -3.21
C GLN A 35 6.05 -5.24 -4.01
N THR A 36 6.01 -5.27 -5.34
CA THR A 36 7.06 -4.69 -6.19
C THR A 36 7.03 -3.17 -6.13
N THR A 37 5.84 -2.57 -6.19
CA THR A 37 5.66 -1.11 -6.07
C THR A 37 6.14 -0.59 -4.70
N ALA A 38 5.83 -1.32 -3.63
CA ALA A 38 6.24 -1.00 -2.28
C ALA A 38 7.76 -1.12 -2.08
N ALA A 39 8.37 -2.18 -2.62
CA ALA A 39 9.82 -2.32 -2.63
C ALA A 39 10.50 -1.17 -3.39
N ASN A 40 9.99 -0.83 -4.58
CA ASN A 40 10.51 0.28 -5.39
C ASN A 40 10.36 1.64 -4.70
N PHE A 41 9.26 1.87 -3.97
CA PHE A 41 9.11 3.07 -3.16
C PHE A 41 10.25 3.18 -2.14
N VAL A 42 10.55 2.10 -1.41
CA VAL A 42 11.64 2.09 -0.43
C VAL A 42 13.00 2.30 -1.09
N ILE A 43 13.30 1.57 -2.18
CA ILE A 43 14.55 1.72 -2.95
C ILE A 43 14.73 3.17 -3.41
N GLY A 44 13.66 3.79 -3.92
CA GLY A 44 13.67 5.20 -4.33
C GLY A 44 13.90 6.20 -3.18
N LYS A 45 13.66 5.83 -1.92
CA LYS A 45 13.99 6.68 -0.75
C LYS A 45 15.42 6.54 -0.27
N ILE A 46 16.10 5.43 -0.59
CA ILE A 46 17.47 5.15 -0.10
C ILE A 46 18.57 5.50 -1.11
N GLY A 47 18.24 5.72 -2.38
CA GLY A 47 19.22 6.27 -3.35
C GLY A 47 19.24 5.62 -4.73
N GLY A 48 18.49 4.54 -4.97
CA GLY A 48 18.45 3.84 -6.26
C GLY A 48 19.62 2.88 -6.46
#